data_AF-A0A6G6CJE1-F1
#
_entry.id   AF-A0A6G6CJE1-F1
#
_cell.length_a   1.000
_cell.length_b   1.000
_cell.length_c   1.000
_cell.angle_alpha   90.00
_cell.angle_beta   90.00
_cell.angle_gamma   90.00
#
_symmetry.space_group_name_H-M   'P 1'
#
loop_
_entity.id
_entity.type
_entity.pdbx_description
1 polymer ?
#
loop_
_entity_poly.entity_id
_entity_poly.type
_entity_poly.pdbx_seq_one_letter_code
_entity_poly.pdbx_strand_id
1 'polypeptide(L)'
;EGKIIYTDPDKILFASNVDTTISIPLVICQRSNKNTCMHQKPQVSRGKCIKKGQILADGAATVAGELALGKNVLVAYMPWEGY
;
A
#
# COMPACT_ATOMS: atom_id res chain seq x y z
N GLU A 1 -19.05 -5.44 4.58
CA GLU A 1 -18.55 -5.82 3.24
C GLU A 1 -19.02 -4.77 2.26
N GLY A 2 -18.29 -4.54 1.17
CA GLY A 2 -18.66 -3.52 0.20
C GLY A 2 -17.79 -3.58 -1.05
N LYS A 3 -17.99 -2.64 -1.96
CA LYS A 3 -17.38 -2.64 -3.29
C LYS A 3 -16.58 -1.36 -3.53
N ILE A 4 -15.43 -1.48 -4.17
CA ILE A 4 -14.66 -0.31 -4.59
C ILE A 4 -15.30 0.29 -5.84
N ILE A 5 -15.68 1.55 -5.75
CA ILE A 5 -16.22 2.31 -6.88
C ILE A 5 -15.08 2.86 -7.72
N TYR A 6 -14.02 3.33 -7.07
CA TYR A 6 -12.95 4.08 -7.70
C TYR A 6 -11.67 4.05 -6.86
N THR A 7 -10.52 4.05 -7.56
CA THR A 7 -9.19 4.00 -6.97
C THR A 7 -8.33 5.07 -7.65
N ASP A 8 -7.92 6.08 -6.88
CA ASP A 8 -6.89 7.06 -7.24
C ASP A 8 -5.62 6.84 -6.41
N PRO A 9 -4.47 7.40 -6.83
CA PRO A 9 -3.31 7.54 -5.96
C PRO A 9 -3.61 8.33 -4.68
N ASP A 10 -4.50 9.32 -4.77
CA ASP A 10 -4.78 10.28 -3.69
C ASP A 10 -5.91 9.84 -2.76
N LYS A 11 -6.82 8.98 -3.24
CA LYS A 11 -8.00 8.54 -2.47
C LYS A 11 -8.62 7.25 -3.01
N ILE A 12 -9.32 6.54 -2.15
CA ILE A 12 -10.11 5.35 -2.49
C ILE A 12 -11.58 5.63 -2.17
N LEU A 13 -12.48 5.35 -3.12
CA LEU A 13 -13.92 5.43 -2.92
C LEU A 13 -14.50 4.02 -2.71
N PHE A 14 -15.10 3.82 -1.54
CA PHE A 14 -15.70 2.56 -1.12
C PHE A 14 -17.21 2.73 -0.96
N ALA A 15 -18.00 1.88 -1.61
CA ALA A 15 -19.44 1.76 -1.35
C ALA A 15 -19.69 0.63 -0.35
N SER A 16 -20.34 0.99 0.76
CA SER A 16 -20.91 0.02 1.69
C SER A 16 -22.24 -0.52 1.15
N ASN A 17 -22.70 -1.66 1.68
CA ASN A 17 -24.02 -2.23 1.35
C ASN A 17 -25.20 -1.32 1.74
N VAL A 18 -24.97 -0.29 2.57
CA VAL A 18 -25.97 0.65 3.06
C VAL A 18 -25.83 1.96 2.27
N ASP A 19 -25.99 1.95 0.94
CA ASP A 19 -25.98 3.11 0.00
C ASP A 19 -25.07 4.32 0.34
N THR A 20 -23.98 4.08 1.06
CA THR A 20 -23.11 5.09 1.64
C THR A 20 -21.76 4.94 1.00
N THR A 21 -21.30 6.04 0.38
CA THR A 21 -19.98 6.11 -0.22
C THR A 21 -19.02 6.75 0.78
N ILE A 22 -17.95 6.04 1.10
CA ILE A 22 -16.90 6.49 2.00
C ILE A 22 -15.68 6.83 1.14
N SER A 23 -15.15 8.04 1.31
CA SER A 23 -13.91 8.48 0.70
C SER A 23 -12.78 8.37 1.71
N ILE A 24 -11.74 7.61 1.37
CA ILE A 24 -10.55 7.41 2.19
C ILE A 24 -9.38 8.12 1.50
N PRO A 25 -8.88 9.25 2.04
CA PRO A 25 -7.70 9.90 1.49
C PRO A 25 -6.43 9.08 1.78
N LEU A 26 -5.49 9.09 0.85
CA LEU A 26 -4.18 8.46 0.96
C LEU A 26 -3.08 9.50 1.14
N VAL A 27 -2.05 9.13 1.88
CA VAL A 27 -0.87 9.99 2.08
C VAL A 27 0.06 9.85 0.88
N ILE A 28 0.36 10.98 0.22
CA ILE A 28 1.28 11.00 -0.92
C ILE A 28 2.54 11.78 -0.56
N CYS A 29 3.68 11.09 -0.63
CA CYS A 29 5.02 11.69 -0.56
C CYS A 29 5.21 12.68 0.60
N GLN A 30 4.67 12.35 1.77
CA GLN A 30 4.82 13.16 2.97
C GLN A 30 6.18 12.87 3.62
N ARG A 31 6.84 13.91 4.13
CA ARG A 31 8.11 13.76 4.85
C ARG A 31 7.87 13.30 6.29
N SER A 32 8.60 12.29 6.75
CA SER A 32 8.63 11.88 8.15
C SER A 32 9.59 12.73 9.00
N ASN A 33 9.49 12.63 10.33
CA ASN A 33 10.41 13.30 11.27
C ASN A 33 11.89 12.94 11.04
N LYS A 34 12.16 11.77 10.44
CA LYS A 34 13.51 11.30 10.09
C LYS A 34 13.81 11.44 8.59
N ASN A 35 13.09 12.33 7.91
CA ASN A 35 13.29 12.65 6.49
C ASN A 35 13.11 11.48 5.52
N THR A 36 12.32 10.47 5.88
CA THR A 36 11.92 9.40 4.96
C THR A 36 10.60 9.75 4.28
N CYS A 37 10.37 9.19 3.08
CA CYS A 37 9.14 9.37 2.33
C CYS A 37 8.04 8.44 2.86
N MET A 38 6.92 9.03 3.29
CA MET A 38 5.68 8.36 3.62
C MET A 38 4.74 8.46 2.43
N HIS A 39 4.54 7.35 1.73
CA HIS A 39 3.68 7.28 0.57
C HIS A 39 2.85 6.00 0.62
N GLN A 40 1.54 6.15 0.58
CA GLN A 40 0.59 5.06 0.56
C GLN A 40 0.18 4.74 -0.87
N LYS A 41 0.24 3.47 -1.25
CA LYS A 41 -0.10 2.98 -2.59
C LYS A 41 -1.35 2.12 -2.52
N PRO A 42 -2.41 2.42 -3.28
CA PRO A 42 -3.59 1.56 -3.31
C PRO A 42 -3.22 0.17 -3.86
N GLN A 43 -3.71 -0.88 -3.19
CA GLN A 43 -3.49 -2.29 -3.55
C GLN A 43 -4.72 -2.93 -4.22
N VAL A 44 -5.78 -2.15 -4.41
CA VAL A 44 -7.10 -2.67 -4.74
C VAL A 44 -7.63 -2.04 -6.03
N SER A 45 -8.13 -2.90 -6.91
CA SER A 45 -8.69 -2.49 -8.19
C SER A 45 -10.17 -2.10 -8.08
N ARG A 46 -10.60 -1.23 -8.99
CA ARG A 46 -12.00 -0.85 -9.14
C ARG A 46 -12.89 -2.08 -9.31
N GLY A 47 -14.04 -2.09 -8.65
CA GLY A 47 -15.05 -3.14 -8.75
C GLY A 47 -14.82 -4.36 -7.87
N LYS A 48 -13.69 -4.44 -7.15
CA LYS A 48 -13.41 -5.55 -6.22
C LYS A 48 -14.26 -5.44 -4.96
N CYS A 49 -14.81 -6.57 -4.52
CA CYS A 49 -15.52 -6.69 -3.24
C CYS A 49 -14.51 -6.89 -2.10
N ILE A 50 -14.75 -6.21 -0.99
CA ILE A 50 -13.83 -6.14 0.14
C ILE A 50 -14.53 -6.54 1.43
N LYS A 51 -13.81 -7.35 2.22
CA LYS A 51 -14.23 -7.79 3.55
C LYS A 51 -13.63 -6.91 4.64
N LYS A 52 -14.28 -6.91 5.80
CA LYS A 52 -13.76 -6.18 6.97
C LYS A 52 -12.35 -6.70 7.31
N GLY A 53 -11.40 -5.79 7.52
CA GLY A 53 -10.01 -6.12 7.86
C GLY A 53 -9.09 -6.38 6.65
N GLN A 54 -9.61 -6.36 5.42
CA GLN A 54 -8.78 -6.48 4.22
C GLN A 54 -8.05 -5.15 3.92
N ILE A 55 -6.80 -5.27 3.49
CA ILE A 55 -5.92 -4.12 3.16
C ILE A 55 -6.41 -3.41 1.90
N LEU A 56 -6.44 -2.08 1.96
CA LEU A 56 -6.81 -1.19 0.84
C LEU A 56 -5.59 -0.55 0.17
N ALA A 57 -4.57 -0.23 0.95
CA ALA A 57 -3.36 0.42 0.49
C ALA A 57 -2.16 -0.05 1.33
N ASP A 58 -1.02 -0.18 0.69
CA ASP A 58 0.27 -0.39 1.36
C ASP A 58 0.87 0.96 1.78
N GLY A 59 1.61 0.98 2.88
CA GLY A 59 2.45 2.10 3.30
C GLY A 59 3.85 2.06 2.69
N ALA A 60 4.73 2.91 3.21
CA ALA A 60 6.08 3.13 2.66
C ALA A 60 7.03 1.92 2.77
N ALA A 61 6.82 1.04 3.76
CA ALA A 61 7.67 -0.10 4.04
C ALA A 61 6.86 -1.40 4.20
N THR A 62 5.77 -1.52 3.45
CA THR A 62 4.91 -2.71 3.45
C THR A 62 4.61 -3.16 2.03
N VAL A 63 4.48 -4.46 1.83
CA VAL A 63 4.01 -5.07 0.58
C VAL A 63 2.93 -6.07 0.93
N ALA A 64 1.76 -5.94 0.30
CA ALA A 64 0.61 -6.82 0.53
C ALA A 64 0.21 -6.92 2.02
N GLY A 65 0.35 -5.82 2.76
CA GLY A 65 0.07 -5.75 4.20
C GLY A 65 1.15 -6.31 5.13
N GLU A 66 2.24 -6.84 4.60
CA GLU A 66 3.36 -7.35 5.40
C GLU A 66 4.54 -6.38 5.39
N LEU A 67 5.36 -6.41 6.44
CA LEU A 67 6.53 -5.55 6.59
C LEU A 67 7.61 -5.90 5.55
N ALA A 68 8.04 -4.90 4.78
CA ALA A 68 9.03 -5.02 3.72
C ALA A 68 10.08 -3.90 3.82
N LEU A 69 11.09 -4.10 4.66
CA LEU A 69 12.15 -3.11 4.94
C LEU A 69 13.25 -3.05 3.88
N GLY A 70 13.31 -4.03 2.98
CA GLY A 70 14.39 -4.18 2.02
C GLY A 70 13.95 -4.99 0.80
N LYS A 71 14.92 -5.59 0.11
CA LYS A 71 14.68 -6.44 -1.05
C LYS A 71 15.41 -7.76 -0.89
N ASN A 72 14.82 -8.80 -1.46
CA ASN A 72 15.50 -10.08 -1.62
C ASN A 72 16.52 -9.95 -2.76
N VAL A 73 17.77 -10.29 -2.48
CA VAL A 73 18.87 -10.23 -3.44
C VAL A 73 19.50 -11.62 -3.58
N LEU A 74 19.98 -11.95 -4.77
CA LEU A 74 20.77 -13.16 -4.99
C LEU A 74 22.19 -12.91 -4.49
N VAL A 75 22.71 -13.79 -3.65
CA VAL A 75 24.02 -13.64 -3.01
C VAL A 75 24.91 -14.83 -3.34
N ALA A 76 26.16 -14.56 -3.68
CA ALA A 76 27.22 -15.55 -3.78
C ALA A 76 28.24 -15.31 -2.66
N TYR A 77 28.70 -16.39 -2.02
CA TYR A 77 29.71 -16.32 -0.97
C TYR A 77 31.06 -16.77 -1.55
N MET A 78 31.80 -15.83 -2.14
CA MET A 78 33.13 -16.06 -2.68
C MET A 78 33.99 -14.81 -2.51
N PRO A 79 35.30 -14.95 -2.28
CA PRO A 79 36.21 -13.80 -2.31
C PRO A 79 36.20 -13.21 -3.72
N TRP A 80 36.05 -11.88 -3.81
CA TRP A 80 36.09 -11.17 -5.08
C TRP A 80 37.15 -10.07 -5.02
N GLU A 81 38.31 -10.33 -5.62
CA GLU A 81 39.39 -9.35 -5.82
C GLU A 81 39.79 -8.52 -4.58
N GLY A 82 39.53 -9.01 -3.36
CA GLY A 82 39.87 -8.34 -2.10
C GLY A 82 38.83 -7.36 -1.55
N TYR A 83 37.58 -7.37 -2.04
CA TYR A 83 36.43 -6.64 -1.48
C TYR A 83 35.67 -7.43 -0.41
#